data_AF-A0A2T3MMV5-F1
#
_entry.id   AF-A0A2T3MMV5-F1
#
_cell.length_a   1.000
_cell.length_b   1.000
_cell.length_c   1.000
_cell.angle_alpha   90.00
_cell.angle_beta   90.00
_cell.angle_gamma   90.00
#
_symmetry.space_group_name_H-M   'P 1'
#
loop_
_entity.id
_entity.type
_entity.pdbx_description
1 polymer ?
#
loop_
_entity_poly.entity_id
_entity_poly.type
_entity_poly.pdbx_seq_one_letter_code
_entity_poly.pdbx_strand_id
1 'polypeptide(L)'
;MYNLLVSGDETAWESGVYELERSRVGQYTVQELKNRYSELNQEVVNELLGYPCLFAYEACHHKLARLGWITRIKLKSNSVVIHFTFEPTLPAIESEDINRLKLNLDIDKFEMNRTHWAIKDEDLFEILVQQDLVEQASLDTIHNRNSSNTVNMHTSNSNQIFIVHGHDELAKVEMARFISQLGLEPIILHEQPNAGRTIIEKIEYYSNVGFGVVLYTPCDKGGKATDEVLQNRARQNVVFEHGFLIGKLSRSRVSAFVKGSLETPNDISGVVYTSLDSYGAWKNELAQELRSSGYSIDMNNVL
;
A
#
# COMPACT_ATOMS: atom_id res chain seq x y z
N MET A 1 -6.80 -12.22 -4.88
CA MET A 1 -7.70 -12.17 -3.72
C MET A 1 -8.95 -11.37 -4.05
N TYR A 2 -10.10 -11.79 -3.52
CA TYR A 2 -11.36 -11.06 -3.67
C TYR A 2 -12.26 -11.21 -2.43
N ASN A 3 -13.24 -10.30 -2.30
CA ASN A 3 -14.29 -10.38 -1.27
C ASN A 3 -15.52 -11.10 -1.82
N LEU A 4 -15.91 -12.21 -1.21
CA LEU A 4 -17.20 -12.85 -1.46
C LEU A 4 -18.20 -12.37 -0.41
N LEU A 5 -19.28 -11.74 -0.85
CA LEU A 5 -20.38 -11.33 0.04
C LEU A 5 -21.65 -12.04 -0.39
N VAL A 6 -22.20 -12.87 0.50
CA VAL A 6 -23.45 -13.60 0.27
C VAL A 6 -24.49 -13.10 1.26
N SER A 7 -25.70 -12.81 0.77
CA SER A 7 -26.82 -12.36 1.61
C SER A 7 -28.10 -13.15 1.33
N GLY A 8 -28.81 -13.54 2.40
CA GLY A 8 -30.17 -14.08 2.35
C GLY A 8 -31.26 -13.00 2.40
N ASP A 9 -30.85 -11.73 2.48
CA ASP A 9 -31.75 -10.60 2.27
C ASP A 9 -31.75 -10.24 0.78
N GLU A 10 -32.92 -10.36 0.16
CA GLU A 10 -33.16 -10.07 -1.26
C GLU A 10 -32.88 -8.61 -1.64
N THR A 11 -32.90 -7.70 -0.67
CA THR A 11 -32.71 -6.26 -0.85
C THR A 11 -31.31 -5.77 -0.51
N ALA A 12 -30.44 -6.69 -0.04
CA ALA A 12 -29.12 -6.37 0.53
C ALA A 12 -28.26 -5.44 -0.33
N TRP A 13 -28.35 -5.59 -1.66
CA TRP A 13 -27.47 -4.87 -2.59
C TRP A 13 -28.11 -3.68 -3.32
N GLU A 14 -29.32 -3.27 -2.93
CA GLU A 14 -30.08 -2.23 -3.64
C GLU A 14 -29.69 -0.80 -3.23
N SER A 15 -29.21 -0.60 -2.00
CA SER A 15 -29.02 0.73 -1.41
C SER A 15 -27.57 1.25 -1.43
N GLY A 16 -26.62 0.44 -1.88
CA GLY A 16 -25.18 0.76 -1.82
C GLY A 16 -24.58 0.74 -0.40
N VAL A 17 -25.37 0.33 0.60
CA VAL A 17 -24.95 0.17 2.00
C VAL A 17 -25.50 -1.14 2.53
N TYR A 18 -24.68 -1.90 3.25
CA TYR A 18 -25.09 -3.16 3.86
C TYR A 18 -24.49 -3.32 5.25
N GLU A 19 -25.28 -3.82 6.20
CA GLU A 19 -24.85 -4.07 7.58
C GLU A 19 -24.91 -5.57 7.87
N LEU A 20 -23.81 -6.12 8.34
CA LEU A 20 -23.70 -7.53 8.71
C LEU A 20 -23.09 -7.68 10.12
N GLU A 21 -23.46 -8.76 10.82
CA GLU A 21 -22.86 -9.09 12.11
C GLU A 21 -21.35 -9.35 11.96
N ARG A 22 -20.55 -8.90 12.94
CA ARG A 22 -19.10 -9.15 12.94
C ARG A 22 -18.75 -10.63 12.87
N SER A 23 -19.56 -11.48 13.48
CA SER A 23 -19.41 -12.95 13.47
C SER A 23 -19.47 -13.57 12.07
N ARG A 24 -19.99 -12.83 11.08
CA ARG A 24 -20.16 -13.26 9.68
C ARG A 24 -18.97 -12.90 8.80
N VAL A 25 -18.08 -12.04 9.26
CA VAL A 25 -16.85 -11.66 8.55
C VAL A 25 -15.78 -12.74 8.75
N GLY A 26 -15.14 -13.17 7.67
CA GLY A 26 -14.14 -14.23 7.69
C GLY A 26 -14.72 -15.64 7.87
N GLN A 27 -16.04 -15.81 7.76
CA GLN A 27 -16.60 -17.16 7.60
C GLN A 27 -16.19 -17.71 6.24
N TYR A 28 -15.96 -19.03 6.17
CA TYR A 28 -15.52 -19.72 4.94
C TYR A 28 -14.21 -19.19 4.33
N THR A 29 -13.46 -18.38 5.09
CA THR A 29 -12.11 -17.95 4.79
C THR A 29 -11.13 -18.95 5.40
N VAL A 30 -10.12 -19.37 4.65
CA VAL A 30 -9.09 -20.29 5.14
C VAL A 30 -8.41 -19.76 6.40
N GLN A 31 -7.99 -20.66 7.29
CA GLN A 31 -7.61 -20.30 8.67
C GLN A 31 -6.42 -19.33 8.73
N GLU A 32 -5.48 -19.48 7.80
CA GLU A 32 -4.30 -18.64 7.62
C GLU A 32 -4.69 -17.18 7.36
N LEU A 33 -5.67 -16.96 6.48
CA LEU A 33 -6.20 -15.63 6.18
C LEU A 33 -7.12 -15.13 7.30
N LYS A 34 -7.91 -16.02 7.90
CA LYS A 34 -8.82 -15.64 8.99
C LYS A 34 -8.07 -15.00 10.16
N ASN A 35 -6.89 -15.52 10.52
CA ASN A 35 -6.05 -14.93 11.54
C ASN A 35 -5.66 -13.49 11.20
N ARG A 36 -5.35 -13.19 9.93
CA ARG A 36 -4.99 -11.85 9.45
C ARG A 36 -6.20 -10.90 9.37
N TYR A 37 -7.30 -11.35 8.78
CA TYR A 37 -8.44 -10.47 8.45
C TYR A 37 -9.47 -10.33 9.58
N SER A 38 -9.37 -11.12 10.66
CA SER A 38 -10.32 -11.10 11.78
C SER A 38 -10.29 -9.83 12.62
N GLU A 39 -9.14 -9.15 12.75
CA GLU A 39 -9.02 -7.97 13.63
C GLU A 39 -9.45 -6.65 12.97
N LEU A 40 -9.84 -6.65 11.68
CA LEU A 40 -10.32 -5.48 10.91
C LEU A 40 -9.66 -4.15 11.32
N ASN A 41 -8.35 -4.16 11.52
CA ASN A 41 -7.59 -2.95 11.82
C ASN A 41 -7.53 -2.06 10.56
N GLN A 42 -6.97 -0.86 10.67
CA GLN A 42 -7.00 0.10 9.56
C GLN A 42 -6.24 -0.42 8.32
N GLU A 43 -5.15 -1.16 8.50
CA GLU A 43 -4.38 -1.76 7.40
C GLU A 43 -5.21 -2.81 6.66
N VAL A 44 -5.79 -3.74 7.41
CA VAL A 44 -6.69 -4.78 6.91
C VAL A 44 -7.88 -4.17 6.17
N VAL A 45 -8.49 -3.12 6.75
CA VAL A 45 -9.58 -2.39 6.10
C VAL A 45 -9.13 -1.84 4.75
N ASN A 46 -7.96 -1.20 4.67
CA ASN A 46 -7.46 -0.64 3.41
C ASN A 46 -7.20 -1.74 2.36
N GLU A 47 -6.66 -2.89 2.76
CA GLU A 47 -6.49 -4.05 1.86
C GLU A 47 -7.84 -4.53 1.31
N LEU A 48 -8.83 -4.71 2.18
CA LEU A 48 -10.15 -5.20 1.81
C LEU A 48 -10.89 -4.25 0.86
N LEU A 49 -10.65 -2.94 0.95
CA LEU A 49 -11.17 -1.94 0.01
C LEU A 49 -10.53 -2.06 -1.39
N GLY A 50 -9.29 -2.54 -1.47
CA GLY A 50 -8.58 -2.75 -2.73
C GLY A 50 -9.01 -4.00 -3.49
N TYR A 51 -9.62 -4.97 -2.81
CA TYR A 51 -10.03 -6.22 -3.42
C TYR A 51 -11.36 -6.11 -4.17
N PRO A 52 -11.48 -6.70 -5.37
CA PRO A 52 -12.76 -6.78 -6.06
C PRO A 52 -13.75 -7.62 -5.25
N CYS A 53 -15.03 -7.37 -5.47
CA CYS A 53 -16.11 -7.97 -4.71
C CYS A 53 -17.08 -8.71 -5.63
N LEU A 54 -17.43 -9.94 -5.24
CA LEU A 54 -18.55 -10.68 -5.77
C LEU A 54 -19.71 -10.58 -4.78
N PHE A 55 -20.70 -9.74 -5.10
CA PHE A 55 -21.93 -9.57 -4.33
C PHE A 55 -22.97 -10.54 -4.83
N ALA A 56 -23.23 -11.59 -4.05
CA ALA A 56 -24.14 -12.67 -4.40
C ALA A 56 -25.28 -12.78 -3.38
N TYR A 57 -26.27 -13.59 -3.74
CA TYR A 57 -27.38 -13.95 -2.87
C TYR A 57 -27.27 -15.41 -2.44
N GLU A 58 -27.92 -15.76 -1.34
CA GLU A 58 -28.08 -17.17 -0.99
C GLU A 58 -28.77 -17.92 -2.13
N ALA A 59 -28.38 -19.19 -2.33
CA ALA A 59 -28.72 -19.97 -3.51
C ALA A 59 -30.23 -20.13 -3.74
N CYS A 60 -31.05 -20.01 -2.70
CA CYS A 60 -32.50 -20.09 -2.77
C CYS A 60 -33.17 -18.94 -3.53
N HIS A 61 -32.50 -17.79 -3.68
CA HIS A 61 -33.11 -16.61 -4.29
C HIS A 61 -32.98 -16.58 -5.83
N HIS A 62 -32.09 -17.39 -6.41
CA HIS A 62 -31.84 -17.41 -7.87
C HIS A 62 -31.60 -16.01 -8.49
N LYS A 63 -31.02 -15.09 -7.71
CA LYS A 63 -30.74 -13.71 -8.15
C LYS A 63 -29.35 -13.60 -8.77
N LEU A 64 -29.22 -12.63 -9.69
CA LEU A 64 -27.95 -12.28 -10.32
C LEU A 64 -26.95 -11.74 -9.29
N ALA A 65 -25.72 -12.24 -9.33
CA ALA A 65 -24.63 -11.65 -8.60
C ALA A 65 -24.04 -10.46 -9.37
N ARG A 66 -23.39 -9.57 -8.64
CA ARG A 66 -22.82 -8.34 -9.19
C ARG A 66 -21.37 -8.15 -8.76
N LEU A 67 -20.60 -7.52 -9.64
CA LEU A 67 -19.20 -7.22 -9.43
C LEU A 67 -19.03 -5.74 -9.05
N GLY A 68 -18.10 -5.46 -8.14
CA GLY A 68 -17.83 -4.10 -7.70
C GLY A 68 -16.76 -4.03 -6.62
N TRP A 69 -16.81 -2.97 -5.82
CA TRP A 69 -15.87 -2.71 -4.74
C TRP A 69 -16.58 -2.21 -3.49
N ILE A 70 -16.03 -2.58 -2.33
CA ILE A 70 -16.34 -1.89 -1.08
C ILE A 70 -15.60 -0.55 -1.12
N THR A 71 -16.32 0.54 -0.86
CA THR A 71 -15.77 1.90 -0.87
C THR A 71 -15.49 2.43 0.53
N ARG A 72 -16.15 1.86 1.55
CA ARG A 72 -15.91 2.22 2.95
C ARG A 72 -16.37 1.12 3.90
N ILE A 73 -15.59 0.89 4.95
CA ILE A 73 -15.96 -0.01 6.06
C ILE A 73 -16.10 0.82 7.33
N LYS A 74 -17.19 0.61 8.07
CA LYS A 74 -17.43 1.20 9.40
C LYS A 74 -17.64 0.11 10.41
N LEU A 75 -16.80 0.08 11.43
CA LEU A 75 -16.89 -0.87 12.52
C LEU A 75 -17.84 -0.35 13.60
N LYS A 76 -18.86 -1.13 13.96
CA LYS A 76 -19.71 -0.91 15.14
C LYS A 76 -19.42 -2.00 16.18
N SER A 77 -20.02 -1.91 17.36
CA SER A 77 -19.73 -2.85 18.47
C SER A 77 -19.97 -4.33 18.11
N ASN A 78 -21.05 -4.64 17.39
CA ASN A 78 -21.40 -6.03 17.03
C ASN A 78 -21.61 -6.26 15.51
N SER A 79 -21.48 -5.22 14.71
CA SER A 79 -21.71 -5.27 13.26
C SER A 79 -20.62 -4.51 12.51
N VAL A 80 -20.55 -4.79 11.22
CA VAL A 80 -19.76 -4.06 10.24
C VAL A 80 -20.73 -3.49 9.22
N VAL A 81 -20.58 -2.20 8.91
CA VAL A 81 -21.33 -1.55 7.84
C VAL A 81 -20.38 -1.31 6.68
N ILE A 82 -20.73 -1.85 5.53
CA ILE A 82 -20.01 -1.63 4.28
C ILE A 82 -20.80 -0.65 3.41
N HIS A 83 -20.08 0.27 2.79
CA HIS A 83 -20.55 1.01 1.62
C HIS A 83 -19.89 0.39 0.40
N PHE A 84 -20.63 0.24 -0.69
CA PHE A 84 -20.13 -0.40 -1.89
C PHE A 84 -20.69 0.25 -3.14
N THR A 85 -20.00 0.04 -4.24
CA THR A 85 -20.43 0.46 -5.57
C THR A 85 -20.18 -0.66 -6.56
N PHE A 86 -21.13 -0.82 -7.48
CA PHE A 86 -20.97 -1.76 -8.57
C PHE A 86 -20.24 -1.15 -9.74
N GLU A 87 -19.55 -1.99 -10.49
CA GLU A 87 -18.90 -1.57 -11.72
C GLU A 87 -19.91 -1.63 -12.87
N PRO A 88 -20.34 -0.50 -13.44
CA PRO A 88 -21.37 -0.48 -14.47
C PRO A 88 -20.93 -1.18 -15.78
N THR A 89 -19.62 -1.30 -16.01
CA THR A 89 -19.08 -1.95 -17.22
C THR A 89 -18.93 -3.46 -17.08
N LEU A 90 -19.06 -4.02 -15.87
CA LEU A 90 -19.00 -5.46 -15.65
C LEU A 90 -20.41 -6.07 -15.71
N PRO A 91 -20.55 -7.23 -16.36
CA PRO A 91 -21.83 -7.93 -16.41
C PRO A 91 -22.24 -8.46 -15.04
N ALA A 92 -23.54 -8.68 -14.88
CA ALA A 92 -24.05 -9.47 -13.78
C ALA A 92 -23.82 -10.96 -14.07
N ILE A 93 -23.60 -11.76 -13.02
CA ILE A 93 -23.26 -13.18 -13.14
C ILE A 93 -24.45 -14.02 -12.69
N GLU A 94 -24.84 -14.98 -13.51
CA GLU A 94 -25.94 -15.89 -13.19
C GLU A 94 -25.59 -16.83 -12.04
N SER A 95 -26.59 -17.22 -11.26
CA SER A 95 -26.40 -18.17 -10.15
C SER A 95 -25.88 -19.53 -10.63
N GLU A 96 -26.25 -19.94 -11.84
CA GLU A 96 -25.78 -21.17 -12.48
C GLU A 96 -24.29 -21.11 -12.82
N ASP A 97 -23.81 -19.97 -13.30
CA ASP A 97 -22.39 -19.75 -13.58
C ASP A 97 -21.56 -19.77 -12.30
N ILE A 98 -22.03 -19.13 -11.22
CA ILE A 98 -21.37 -19.20 -9.91
C ILE A 98 -21.30 -20.66 -9.43
N ASN A 99 -22.40 -21.42 -9.58
CA ASN A 99 -22.43 -22.83 -9.22
C ASN A 99 -21.43 -23.66 -10.02
N ARG A 100 -21.24 -23.38 -11.31
CA ARG A 100 -20.23 -24.01 -12.16
C ARG A 100 -18.81 -23.68 -11.71
N LEU A 101 -18.57 -22.44 -11.27
CA LEU A 101 -17.25 -21.92 -10.90
C LEU A 101 -16.90 -22.08 -9.43
N LYS A 102 -17.73 -22.75 -8.62
CA LYS A 102 -17.50 -22.90 -7.17
C LYS A 102 -16.09 -23.40 -6.85
N LEU A 103 -15.60 -24.42 -7.55
CA LEU A 103 -14.27 -24.97 -7.30
C LEU A 103 -13.16 -23.97 -7.64
N ASN A 104 -13.29 -23.26 -8.77
CA ASN A 104 -12.31 -22.27 -9.21
C ASN A 104 -12.26 -21.05 -8.28
N LEU A 105 -13.42 -20.65 -7.76
CA LEU A 105 -13.58 -19.51 -6.87
C LEU A 105 -13.33 -19.84 -5.39
N ASP A 106 -12.87 -21.07 -5.07
CA ASP A 106 -12.73 -21.56 -3.70
C ASP A 106 -14.03 -21.41 -2.87
N ILE A 107 -15.19 -21.65 -3.49
CA ILE A 107 -16.50 -21.59 -2.84
C ILE A 107 -16.91 -23.01 -2.41
N ASP A 108 -17.10 -23.17 -1.11
CA ASP A 108 -17.52 -24.43 -0.51
C ASP A 108 -18.93 -24.85 -0.98
N LYS A 109 -19.18 -26.16 -1.02
CA LYS A 109 -20.43 -26.74 -1.57
C LYS A 109 -21.70 -26.09 -1.00
N PHE A 110 -21.70 -25.79 0.30
CA PHE A 110 -22.83 -25.24 1.05
C PHE A 110 -22.65 -23.77 1.47
N GLU A 111 -21.57 -23.11 1.06
CA GLU A 111 -21.25 -21.72 1.45
C GLU A 111 -22.32 -20.73 0.97
N MET A 112 -22.90 -21.01 -0.20
CA MET A 112 -23.98 -20.21 -0.78
C MET A 112 -25.34 -20.34 -0.06
N ASN A 113 -25.43 -21.08 1.05
CA ASN A 113 -26.67 -21.24 1.83
C ASN A 113 -26.68 -20.42 3.12
N ARG A 114 -25.75 -19.47 3.25
CA ARG A 114 -25.62 -18.67 4.46
C ARG A 114 -25.07 -17.29 4.18
N THR A 115 -25.66 -16.30 4.83
CA THR A 115 -25.19 -14.93 4.81
C THR A 115 -23.82 -14.83 5.47
N HIS A 116 -22.82 -14.34 4.73
CA HIS A 116 -21.44 -14.16 5.20
C HIS A 116 -20.62 -13.22 4.31
N TRP A 117 -19.45 -12.85 4.81
CA TRP A 117 -18.38 -12.23 4.04
C TRP A 117 -17.10 -13.06 4.18
N ALA A 118 -16.62 -13.62 3.07
CA ALA A 118 -15.37 -14.39 2.98
C ALA A 118 -14.31 -13.63 2.18
N ILE A 119 -13.04 -13.84 2.53
CA ILE A 119 -11.87 -13.43 1.76
C ILE A 119 -11.34 -14.69 1.08
N LYS A 120 -11.19 -14.65 -0.25
CA LYS A 120 -10.76 -15.79 -1.05
C LYS A 120 -9.42 -15.48 -1.71
N ASP A 121 -8.50 -16.44 -1.70
CA ASP A 121 -7.15 -16.30 -2.27
C ASP A 121 -7.08 -16.70 -3.75
N GLU A 122 -8.07 -16.27 -4.51
CA GLU A 122 -8.16 -16.51 -5.94
C GLU A 122 -8.18 -15.18 -6.69
N ASP A 123 -7.80 -15.20 -7.96
CA ASP A 123 -7.99 -14.05 -8.87
C ASP A 123 -9.37 -14.15 -9.53
N LEU A 124 -10.33 -13.42 -8.95
CA LEU A 124 -11.71 -13.40 -9.41
C LEU A 124 -11.81 -13.03 -10.90
N PHE A 125 -11.07 -12.03 -11.34
CA PHE A 125 -11.22 -11.53 -12.71
C PHE A 125 -10.55 -12.44 -13.72
N GLU A 126 -9.38 -12.98 -13.40
CA GLU A 126 -8.74 -13.99 -14.24
C GLU A 126 -9.68 -15.19 -14.47
N ILE A 127 -10.29 -15.70 -13.40
CA ILE A 127 -11.24 -16.82 -13.49
C ILE A 127 -12.45 -16.46 -14.36
N LEU A 128 -13.03 -15.28 -14.18
CA LEU A 128 -14.21 -14.87 -14.94
C LEU A 128 -13.90 -14.64 -16.43
N VAL A 129 -12.70 -14.14 -16.76
CA VAL A 129 -12.24 -13.98 -18.14
C VAL A 129 -12.01 -15.34 -18.80
N GLN A 130 -11.34 -16.27 -18.11
CA GLN A 130 -11.09 -17.61 -18.62
C GLN A 130 -12.37 -18.40 -18.94
N GLN A 131 -13.51 -17.96 -18.40
CA GLN A 131 -14.81 -18.60 -18.54
C GLN A 131 -15.77 -17.80 -19.42
N ASP A 132 -15.25 -16.79 -20.14
CA ASP A 132 -16.00 -15.91 -21.03
C ASP A 132 -17.18 -15.17 -20.35
N LEU A 133 -17.12 -15.01 -19.02
CA LEU A 133 -18.14 -14.29 -18.26
C LEU A 133 -17.85 -12.79 -18.15
N VAL A 134 -16.59 -12.39 -18.36
CA VAL A 134 -16.14 -11.00 -18.38
C VAL A 134 -15.18 -10.81 -19.55
N GLU A 135 -15.35 -9.74 -20.31
CA GLU A 135 -14.43 -9.39 -21.39
C GLU A 135 -13.15 -8.74 -20.86
N GLN A 136 -11.99 -9.16 -21.38
CA GLN A 136 -10.69 -8.56 -21.04
C GLN A 136 -10.68 -7.04 -21.29
N ALA A 137 -11.32 -6.56 -22.35
CA ALA A 137 -11.40 -5.13 -22.68
C ALA A 137 -12.13 -4.31 -21.60
N SER A 138 -13.13 -4.88 -20.95
CA SER A 138 -13.82 -4.25 -19.81
C SER A 138 -12.89 -4.11 -18.62
N LEU A 139 -12.08 -5.12 -18.33
CA LEU A 139 -11.05 -5.07 -17.29
C LEU A 139 -9.95 -4.08 -17.61
N ASP A 140 -9.48 -4.02 -18.85
CA ASP A 140 -8.46 -3.04 -19.26
C ASP A 140 -9.00 -1.61 -19.11
N THR A 141 -10.29 -1.40 -19.41
CA THR A 141 -10.95 -0.10 -19.22
C THR A 141 -11.09 0.25 -17.74
N ILE A 142 -11.37 -0.72 -16.86
CA ILE A 142 -11.38 -0.53 -15.41
C ILE A 142 -9.97 -0.27 -14.91
N HIS A 143 -8.97 -1.02 -15.37
CA HIS A 143 -7.59 -0.86 -14.97
C HIS A 143 -7.07 0.50 -15.41
N ASN A 144 -7.35 0.96 -16.64
CA ASN A 144 -6.96 2.29 -17.11
C ASN A 144 -7.75 3.42 -16.41
N ARG A 145 -9.06 3.24 -16.16
CA ARG A 145 -9.84 4.19 -15.34
C ARG A 145 -9.30 4.25 -13.94
N ASN A 146 -8.93 3.11 -13.36
CA ASN A 146 -8.29 3.03 -12.07
C ASN A 146 -6.90 3.63 -12.19
N SER A 147 -6.03 3.38 -13.17
CA SER A 147 -4.76 4.11 -13.35
C SER A 147 -4.95 5.63 -13.49
N SER A 148 -6.12 6.07 -14.01
CA SER A 148 -6.51 7.48 -14.12
C SER A 148 -7.17 8.04 -12.85
N ASN A 149 -7.84 7.21 -12.04
CA ASN A 149 -8.56 7.54 -10.78
C ASN A 149 -7.83 7.08 -9.50
N THR A 150 -6.76 6.29 -9.62
CA THR A 150 -5.75 5.92 -8.61
C THR A 150 -4.79 7.07 -8.39
N VAL A 151 -5.08 8.22 -8.99
CA VAL A 151 -4.65 9.52 -8.50
C VAL A 151 -5.43 9.91 -7.22
N ASN A 152 -6.36 9.12 -6.65
CA ASN A 152 -7.11 9.60 -5.45
C ASN A 152 -7.68 8.60 -4.41
N MET A 153 -7.19 7.36 -4.23
CA MET A 153 -7.50 6.63 -2.97
C MET A 153 -6.39 5.76 -2.36
N HIS A 154 -5.20 5.78 -2.95
CA HIS A 154 -3.91 5.62 -2.27
C HIS A 154 -2.93 6.45 -3.08
N THR A 155 -3.07 7.78 -3.05
CA THR A 155 -1.98 8.62 -3.51
C THR A 155 -0.82 8.37 -2.57
N SER A 156 0.27 7.80 -3.07
CA SER A 156 1.55 8.38 -2.71
C SER A 156 1.38 9.87 -3.00
N ASN A 157 1.29 10.67 -1.95
CA ASN A 157 1.32 12.11 -2.08
C ASN A 157 2.65 12.40 -2.77
N SER A 158 2.62 12.58 -4.09
CA SER A 158 3.80 12.82 -4.92
C SER A 158 4.43 14.17 -4.62
N ASN A 159 3.90 14.89 -3.63
CA ASN A 159 4.53 16.07 -3.09
C ASN A 159 5.36 15.75 -1.85
N GLN A 160 5.06 14.68 -1.10
CA GLN A 160 5.76 14.38 0.14
C GLN A 160 7.03 13.54 -0.10
N ILE A 161 8.11 13.90 0.58
CA ILE A 161 9.42 13.21 0.54
C ILE A 161 9.84 12.87 1.96
N PHE A 162 10.09 11.58 2.23
CA PHE A 162 10.62 11.19 3.54
C PHE A 162 12.08 11.56 3.68
N ILE A 163 12.45 12.06 4.86
CA ILE A 163 13.84 12.27 5.25
C ILE A 163 14.13 11.40 6.47
N VAL A 164 15.04 10.45 6.28
CA VAL A 164 15.68 9.67 7.33
C VAL A 164 17.01 10.32 7.66
N HIS A 165 17.29 10.57 8.94
CA HIS A 165 18.53 11.20 9.37
C HIS A 165 18.99 10.70 10.75
N GLY A 166 20.29 10.88 11.03
CA GLY A 166 20.88 10.68 12.34
C GLY A 166 20.75 11.92 13.24
N HIS A 167 21.78 12.25 14.01
CA HIS A 167 21.78 13.44 14.88
C HIS A 167 22.26 14.73 14.19
N ASP A 168 22.57 14.69 12.89
CA ASP A 168 23.05 15.87 12.16
C ASP A 168 21.87 16.77 11.76
N GLU A 169 21.51 17.67 12.66
CA GLU A 169 20.40 18.61 12.49
C GLU A 169 20.61 19.55 11.30
N LEU A 170 21.87 19.93 11.01
CA LEU A 170 22.17 20.83 9.90
C LEU A 170 21.89 20.15 8.56
N ALA A 171 22.41 18.93 8.36
CA ALA A 171 22.18 18.16 7.14
C ALA A 171 20.68 17.93 6.89
N LYS A 172 19.94 17.61 7.96
CA LYS A 172 18.48 17.46 7.92
C LYS A 172 17.78 18.75 7.47
N VAL A 173 18.09 19.89 8.09
CA VAL A 173 17.47 21.19 7.78
C VAL A 173 17.80 21.64 6.35
N GLU A 174 19.05 21.47 5.91
CA GLU A 174 19.47 21.80 4.54
C GLU A 174 18.72 20.96 3.49
N MET A 175 18.61 19.65 3.72
CA MET A 175 17.87 18.73 2.86
C MET A 175 16.37 19.10 2.81
N ALA A 176 15.74 19.29 3.97
CA ALA A 176 14.33 19.65 4.06
C ALA A 176 14.04 20.98 3.35
N ARG A 177 14.89 21.99 3.56
CA ARG A 177 14.76 23.29 2.91
C ARG A 177 14.87 23.19 1.39
N PHE A 178 15.81 22.38 0.89
CA PHE A 178 15.95 22.20 -0.55
C PHE A 178 14.76 21.46 -1.15
N ILE A 179 14.24 20.42 -0.50
CA ILE A 179 13.01 19.73 -0.92
C ILE A 179 11.84 20.71 -0.99
N SER A 180 11.67 21.57 0.02
CA SER A 180 10.66 22.65 -0.02
C SER A 180 10.85 23.65 -1.14
N GLN A 181 12.10 24.00 -1.48
CA GLN A 181 12.43 24.87 -2.61
C GLN A 181 12.01 24.26 -3.95
N LEU A 182 12.00 22.93 -4.08
CA LEU A 182 11.48 22.23 -5.27
C LEU A 182 9.95 22.18 -5.33
N GLY A 183 9.24 22.74 -4.34
CA GLY A 183 7.78 22.69 -4.25
C GLY A 183 7.25 21.39 -3.63
N LEU A 184 8.11 20.62 -2.96
CA LEU A 184 7.78 19.35 -2.31
C LEU A 184 7.70 19.53 -0.78
N GLU A 185 7.06 18.59 -0.10
CA GLU A 185 6.83 18.61 1.34
C GLU A 185 7.77 17.60 2.05
N PRO A 186 8.79 18.06 2.77
CA PRO A 186 9.67 17.16 3.51
C PRO A 186 8.97 16.62 4.76
N ILE A 187 8.98 15.29 4.94
CA ILE A 187 8.53 14.64 6.17
C ILE A 187 9.74 14.07 6.91
N ILE A 188 10.05 14.65 8.06
CA ILE A 188 11.07 14.12 8.98
C ILE A 188 10.42 13.06 9.85
N LEU A 189 10.77 11.79 9.60
CA LEU A 189 10.08 10.63 10.18
C LEU A 189 10.17 10.56 11.72
N HIS A 190 11.35 10.85 12.26
CA HIS A 190 11.61 10.77 13.70
C HIS A 190 10.89 11.85 14.52
N GLU A 191 10.56 12.99 13.89
CA GLU A 191 9.88 14.12 14.54
C GLU A 191 8.35 13.96 14.57
N GLN A 192 7.81 13.00 13.84
CA GLN A 192 6.38 12.76 13.83
C GLN A 192 5.88 12.22 15.19
N PRO A 193 4.70 12.62 15.67
CA PRO A 193 4.15 12.13 16.93
C PRO A 193 4.12 10.59 17.02
N ASN A 194 4.59 10.04 18.14
CA ASN A 194 4.59 8.58 18.37
C ASN A 194 3.17 8.02 18.41
N ALA A 195 2.22 8.68 19.10
CA ALA A 195 0.83 8.19 19.25
C ALA A 195 0.69 6.69 19.62
N GLY A 196 1.68 6.11 20.31
CA GLY A 196 1.74 4.67 20.63
C GLY A 196 2.31 3.76 19.53
N ARG A 197 2.66 4.31 18.36
CA ARG A 197 3.21 3.62 17.19
C ARG A 197 4.73 3.43 17.30
N THR A 198 5.18 2.26 16.89
CA THR A 198 6.57 1.94 16.56
C THR A 198 7.03 2.73 15.33
N ILE A 199 8.35 2.76 15.09
CA ILE A 199 8.91 3.42 13.90
C ILE A 199 8.38 2.82 12.60
N ILE A 200 8.13 1.50 12.57
CA ILE A 200 7.55 0.80 11.42
C ILE A 200 6.12 1.29 11.16
N GLU A 201 5.28 1.30 12.20
CA GLU A 201 3.88 1.76 12.12
C GLU A 201 3.80 3.26 11.77
N LYS A 202 4.79 4.07 12.18
CA LYS A 202 4.90 5.45 11.69
C LYS A 202 5.18 5.51 10.21
N ILE A 203 6.18 4.77 9.73
CA ILE A 203 6.50 4.76 8.31
C ILE A 203 5.26 4.35 7.54
N GLU A 204 4.55 3.30 7.94
CA GLU A 204 3.30 2.86 7.31
C GLU A 204 2.19 3.90 7.38
N TYR A 205 1.98 4.53 8.54
CA TYR A 205 0.95 5.57 8.72
C TYR A 205 1.22 6.81 7.86
N TYR A 206 2.49 7.21 7.75
CA TYR A 206 2.91 8.32 6.91
C TYR A 206 3.25 7.87 5.47
N SER A 207 3.13 6.57 5.11
CA SER A 207 3.71 5.98 3.87
C SER A 207 3.01 6.35 2.57
N ASN A 208 2.08 7.30 2.58
CA ASN A 208 1.61 7.97 1.37
C ASN A 208 2.69 8.90 0.80
N VAL A 209 3.95 8.45 0.70
CA VAL A 209 5.10 9.20 0.20
C VAL A 209 5.65 8.44 -0.99
N GLY A 210 5.91 9.13 -2.10
CA GLY A 210 6.38 8.48 -3.33
C GLY A 210 7.89 8.35 -3.46
N PHE A 211 8.67 8.86 -2.49
CA PHE A 211 10.13 8.93 -2.54
C PHE A 211 10.76 9.13 -1.16
N GLY A 212 11.92 8.50 -0.92
CA GLY A 212 12.68 8.60 0.33
C GLY A 212 14.10 9.11 0.14
N VAL A 213 14.54 9.95 1.07
CA VAL A 213 15.92 10.45 1.17
C VAL A 213 16.52 9.96 2.49
N VAL A 214 17.70 9.37 2.42
CA VAL A 214 18.41 8.85 3.58
C VAL A 214 19.74 9.59 3.78
N LEU A 215 19.91 10.24 4.92
CA LEU A 215 21.11 10.98 5.28
C LEU A 215 22.04 10.12 6.15
N TYR A 216 23.13 9.68 5.55
CA TYR A 216 24.23 9.02 6.23
C TYR A 216 25.21 10.05 6.77
N THR A 217 25.19 10.24 8.09
CA THR A 217 26.11 11.14 8.81
C THR A 217 26.92 10.36 9.85
N PRO A 218 28.14 10.82 10.21
CA PRO A 218 29.05 10.09 11.10
C PRO A 218 28.61 10.18 12.57
N CYS A 219 27.48 9.56 12.91
CA CYS A 219 26.88 9.61 14.25
C CYS A 219 27.45 8.58 15.21
N ASP A 220 27.74 7.38 14.70
CA ASP A 220 28.21 6.25 15.49
C ASP A 220 29.62 5.83 15.01
N LYS A 221 30.30 5.00 15.81
CA LYS A 221 31.53 4.30 15.40
C LYS A 221 31.30 2.79 15.42
N GLY A 222 31.85 2.06 14.45
CA GLY A 222 31.79 0.60 14.41
C GLY A 222 32.79 0.01 13.42
N GLY A 223 32.77 -1.30 13.30
CA GLY A 223 33.64 -2.06 12.41
C GLY A 223 33.40 -3.55 12.59
N LYS A 224 34.14 -4.37 11.86
CA LYS A 224 34.13 -5.82 12.05
C LYS A 224 34.69 -6.14 13.43
N ALA A 225 34.31 -7.30 13.96
CA ALA A 225 34.85 -7.79 15.23
C ALA A 225 36.39 -7.93 15.22
N THR A 226 36.99 -8.04 14.03
CA THR A 226 38.44 -8.12 13.80
C THR A 226 39.12 -6.77 13.65
N ASP A 227 38.39 -5.67 13.53
CA ASP A 227 38.97 -4.37 13.27
C ASP A 227 39.52 -3.75 14.56
N GLU A 228 40.79 -3.36 14.55
CA GLU A 228 41.42 -2.69 15.70
C GLU A 228 40.98 -1.22 15.82
N VAL A 229 40.54 -0.61 14.71
CA VAL A 229 40.14 0.80 14.65
C VAL A 229 38.72 0.92 14.11
N LEU A 230 37.82 1.40 14.97
CA LEU A 230 36.44 1.67 14.60
C LEU A 230 36.36 2.83 13.59
N GLN A 231 35.56 2.65 12.55
CA GLN A 231 35.25 3.66 11.54
C GLN A 231 34.00 4.44 11.94
N ASN A 232 33.88 5.67 11.44
CA ASN A 232 32.62 6.42 11.52
C ASN A 232 31.56 5.69 10.69
N ARG A 233 30.31 5.72 11.15
CA ARG A 233 29.16 5.13 10.44
C ARG A 233 27.88 5.86 10.77
N ALA A 234 26.86 5.62 9.96
CA ALA A 234 25.50 6.06 10.26
C ALA A 234 24.93 5.32 11.47
N ARG A 235 23.92 5.94 12.10
CA ARG A 235 23.17 5.35 13.20
C ARG A 235 22.49 4.05 12.73
N GLN A 236 22.43 3.03 13.58
CA GLN A 236 21.78 1.75 13.21
C GLN A 236 20.35 1.91 12.70
N ASN A 237 19.57 2.79 13.35
CA ASN A 237 18.19 3.07 12.92
C ASN A 237 18.13 3.63 11.49
N VAL A 238 19.08 4.48 11.10
CA VAL A 238 19.16 5.02 9.73
C VAL A 238 19.39 3.90 8.72
N VAL A 239 20.25 2.93 9.04
CA VAL A 239 20.49 1.76 8.17
C VAL A 239 19.25 0.87 8.08
N PHE A 240 18.57 0.63 9.20
CA PHE A 240 17.32 -0.13 9.23
C PHE A 240 16.22 0.54 8.39
N GLU A 241 15.99 1.83 8.60
CA GLU A 241 14.99 2.61 7.87
C GLU A 241 15.30 2.71 6.38
N HIS A 242 16.58 2.78 6.00
CA HIS A 242 16.98 2.68 4.59
C HIS A 242 16.50 1.37 3.96
N GLY A 243 16.79 0.23 4.59
CA GLY A 243 16.33 -1.08 4.11
C GLY A 243 14.81 -1.18 4.03
N PHE A 244 14.12 -0.64 5.03
CA PHE A 244 12.66 -0.59 5.05
C PHE A 244 12.09 0.24 3.90
N LEU A 245 12.61 1.45 3.67
CA LEU A 245 12.16 2.33 2.59
C LEU A 245 12.36 1.67 1.21
N ILE A 246 13.48 0.96 1.00
CA ILE A 246 13.69 0.18 -0.22
C ILE A 246 12.60 -0.88 -0.40
N GLY A 247 12.28 -1.63 0.66
CA GLY A 247 11.23 -2.65 0.62
C GLY A 247 9.84 -2.06 0.32
N LYS A 248 9.55 -0.87 0.85
CA LYS A 248 8.24 -0.21 0.71
C LYS A 248 8.08 0.55 -0.61
N LEU A 249 9.10 1.30 -1.04
CA LEU A 249 9.02 2.23 -2.17
C LEU A 249 9.70 1.71 -3.44
N SER A 250 10.41 0.58 -3.37
CA SER A 250 11.40 0.11 -4.35
C SER A 250 12.68 0.95 -4.37
N ARG A 251 13.75 0.35 -4.90
CA ARG A 251 15.10 0.96 -4.96
C ARG A 251 15.13 2.25 -5.76
N SER A 252 14.37 2.34 -6.86
CA SER A 252 14.37 3.50 -7.74
C SER A 252 13.71 4.74 -7.12
N ARG A 253 13.10 4.62 -5.94
CA ARG A 253 12.43 5.72 -5.23
C ARG A 253 13.12 6.07 -3.92
N VAL A 254 14.38 5.67 -3.74
CA VAL A 254 15.16 5.93 -2.53
C VAL A 254 16.56 6.40 -2.91
N SER A 255 16.97 7.55 -2.40
CA SER A 255 18.33 8.09 -2.58
C SER A 255 19.04 8.21 -1.24
N ALA A 256 20.30 7.77 -1.19
CA ALA A 256 21.15 7.86 0.00
C ALA A 256 22.25 8.91 -0.19
N PHE A 257 22.38 9.84 0.77
CA PHE A 257 23.38 10.91 0.76
C PHE A 257 24.35 10.75 1.93
N VAL A 258 25.66 10.82 1.65
CA VAL A 258 26.73 10.51 2.59
C VAL A 258 27.55 11.75 2.91
N LYS A 259 27.63 12.13 4.19
CA LYS A 259 28.41 13.27 4.65
C LYS A 259 29.79 12.83 5.16
N GLY A 260 30.83 13.15 4.40
CA GLY A 260 32.22 12.83 4.75
C GLY A 260 32.54 11.35 4.57
N SER A 261 33.56 10.87 5.29
CA SER A 261 34.04 9.48 5.21
C SER A 261 33.42 8.64 6.33
N LEU A 262 32.59 7.66 5.95
CA LEU A 262 31.95 6.72 6.87
C LEU A 262 31.70 5.37 6.18
N GLU A 263 31.63 4.30 6.97
CA GLU A 263 31.29 2.96 6.51
C GLU A 263 29.82 2.90 6.06
N THR A 264 29.59 2.46 4.82
CA THR A 264 28.25 2.18 4.26
C THR A 264 28.03 0.66 4.14
N PRO A 265 26.76 0.20 4.23
CA PRO A 265 26.43 -1.20 4.00
C PRO A 265 26.87 -1.69 2.60
N ASN A 266 27.64 -2.79 2.53
CA ASN A 266 28.13 -3.34 1.27
C ASN A 266 27.05 -4.06 0.43
N ASP A 267 26.02 -4.62 1.08
CA ASP A 267 25.05 -5.53 0.46
C ASP A 267 23.79 -4.84 -0.09
N ILE A 268 23.70 -3.51 -0.04
CA ILE A 268 22.60 -2.76 -0.68
C ILE A 268 22.94 -2.57 -2.16
N SER A 269 22.89 -3.68 -2.91
CA SER A 269 23.25 -3.71 -4.33
C SER A 269 22.26 -2.86 -5.14
N GLY A 270 22.73 -1.75 -5.71
CA GLY A 270 21.98 -0.92 -6.65
C GLY A 270 21.38 0.38 -6.10
N VAL A 271 21.66 0.77 -4.85
CA VAL A 271 21.40 2.15 -4.39
C VAL A 271 22.68 2.96 -4.54
N VAL A 272 22.58 4.09 -5.25
CA VAL A 272 23.69 5.02 -5.41
C VAL A 272 23.85 5.84 -4.14
N TYR A 273 25.04 5.82 -3.55
CA TYR A 273 25.43 6.69 -2.45
C TYR A 273 26.01 7.98 -3.01
N THR A 274 25.25 9.07 -2.91
CA THR A 274 25.66 10.40 -3.38
C THR A 274 26.40 11.15 -2.28
N SER A 275 27.49 11.82 -2.60
CA SER A 275 28.19 12.66 -1.61
C SER A 275 27.33 13.87 -1.22
N LEU A 276 27.08 14.07 0.08
CA LEU A 276 26.50 15.31 0.62
C LEU A 276 27.60 16.35 0.78
N ASP A 277 28.05 16.91 -0.34
CA ASP A 277 29.17 17.84 -0.41
C ASP A 277 28.81 19.27 0.02
N SER A 278 29.80 20.03 0.48
CA SER A 278 29.63 21.42 0.90
C SER A 278 29.43 22.41 -0.26
N TYR A 279 29.70 22.01 -1.50
CA TYR A 279 29.52 22.85 -2.68
C TYR A 279 28.10 22.75 -3.26
N GLY A 280 27.28 21.83 -2.75
CA GLY A 280 25.87 21.68 -3.11
C GLY A 280 25.61 20.86 -4.37
N ALA A 281 26.59 20.11 -4.89
CA ALA A 281 26.40 19.30 -6.10
C ALA A 281 25.27 18.26 -5.93
N TRP A 282 25.12 17.73 -4.71
CA TRP A 282 24.03 16.81 -4.33
C TRP A 282 22.61 17.31 -4.65
N LYS A 283 22.39 18.63 -4.75
CA LYS A 283 21.07 19.22 -5.08
C LYS A 283 20.64 18.85 -6.50
N ASN A 284 21.57 18.91 -7.44
CA ASN A 284 21.34 18.52 -8.83
C ASN A 284 21.06 17.02 -8.93
N GLU A 285 21.83 16.21 -8.21
CA GLU A 285 21.65 14.75 -8.16
C GLU A 285 20.26 14.39 -7.64
N LEU A 286 19.83 14.97 -6.51
CA LEU A 286 18.48 14.73 -5.97
C LEU A 286 17.38 15.15 -6.97
N ALA A 287 17.53 16.31 -7.63
CA ALA A 287 16.56 16.76 -8.61
C ALA A 287 16.43 15.80 -9.81
N GLN A 288 17.55 15.22 -10.26
CA GLN A 288 17.57 14.24 -11.35
C GLN A 288 16.92 12.91 -10.95
N GLU A 289 17.20 12.42 -9.74
CA GLU A 289 16.59 11.19 -9.21
C GLU A 289 15.07 11.33 -9.04
N LEU A 290 14.61 12.48 -8.53
CA LEU A 290 13.20 12.80 -8.41
C LEU A 290 12.52 12.80 -9.79
N ARG A 291 13.11 13.44 -10.80
CA ARG A 291 12.56 13.44 -12.18
C ARG A 291 12.51 12.04 -12.78
N SER A 292 13.57 11.25 -12.59
CA SER A 292 13.64 9.86 -13.06
C SER A 292 12.57 8.97 -12.40
N SER A 293 12.13 9.34 -11.19
CA SER A 293 11.06 8.68 -10.43
C SER A 293 9.64 9.20 -10.73
N GLY A 294 9.51 10.08 -11.72
CA GLY A 294 8.23 10.63 -12.19
C GLY A 294 7.78 11.92 -11.51
N TYR A 295 8.64 12.59 -10.73
CA TYR A 295 8.31 13.89 -10.14
C TYR A 295 8.51 15.04 -11.15
N SER A 296 7.56 15.97 -11.17
CA SER A 296 7.66 17.18 -12.00
C SER A 296 8.51 18.25 -11.31
N ILE A 297 9.82 18.20 -11.48
CA ILE A 297 10.77 19.17 -10.90
C ILE A 297 11.10 20.27 -11.91
N ASP A 298 10.86 21.52 -11.52
CA ASP A 298 11.37 22.69 -12.25
C ASP A 298 12.86 22.88 -11.94
N MET A 299 13.71 22.64 -12.95
CA MET A 299 15.17 22.77 -12.82
C MET A 299 15.63 24.21 -12.55
N ASN A 300 14.79 25.22 -12.81
CA ASN A 300 15.12 26.60 -12.44
C ASN A 300 15.16 26.80 -10.91
N ASN A 301 14.45 25.96 -10.16
CA ASN A 301 14.47 25.98 -8.70
C ASN A 301 15.68 25.26 -8.09
N VAL A 302 16.53 24.64 -8.91
CA VAL A 302 17.75 23.93 -8.46
C VAL A 302 18.98 24.86 -8.46
N LEU A 303 18.97 25.89 -9.30
CA LEU A 303 20.05 26.87 -9.50
C LEU A 303 20.15 27.92 -8.37
#